data_AF-A0A7K1UQL6-F1
#
_entry.id   AF-A0A7K1UQL6-F1
#
_cell.length_a   1.000
_cell.length_b   1.000
_cell.length_c   1.000
_cell.angle_alpha   90.00
_cell.angle_beta   90.00
_cell.angle_gamma   90.00
#
_symmetry.space_group_name_H-M   'P 1'
#
loop_
_entity.id
_entity.type
_entity.pdbx_description
1 polymer ?
#
loop_
_entity_poly.entity_id
_entity_poly.type
_entity_poly.pdbx_seq_one_letter_code
_entity_poly.pdbx_strand_id
1 'polypeptide(L)'
;MRKILPSAVVAVAAAALLALPAGTAQAQSAACGSAVDLINAAIDQYPNGIDNDGQKSLAAQLLAIDANAHDKAAIAAFATALIDDNVTDLSDAIDSFNASCS
;
A
#
# COMPACT_ATOMS: atom_id res chain seq x y z
N MET A 1 -32.30 -2.17 -32.56
CA MET A 1 -31.11 -1.51 -31.97
C MET A 1 -31.11 -1.74 -30.46
N ARG A 2 -30.29 -2.66 -29.95
CA ARG A 2 -29.88 -2.74 -28.54
C ARG A 2 -28.49 -3.35 -28.53
N LYS A 3 -27.48 -2.47 -28.49
CA LYS A 3 -26.06 -2.82 -28.50
C LYS A 3 -25.65 -2.85 -27.03
N ILE A 4 -25.51 -4.05 -26.49
CA ILE A 4 -25.21 -4.31 -25.10
C ILE A 4 -23.69 -4.10 -24.96
N LEU A 5 -23.28 -3.12 -24.17
CA LEU A 5 -21.87 -2.90 -23.84
C LEU A 5 -21.47 -3.93 -22.77
N PRO A 6 -20.46 -4.78 -22.97
CA PRO A 6 -19.87 -5.52 -21.89
C PRO A 6 -18.98 -4.57 -21.09
N SER A 7 -19.38 -4.34 -19.83
CA SER A 7 -18.56 -3.70 -18.81
C SER A 7 -17.15 -4.29 -18.81
N ALA A 8 -16.14 -3.44 -18.96
CA ALA A 8 -14.76 -3.80 -18.72
C ALA A 8 -14.64 -4.23 -17.26
N VAL A 9 -14.40 -5.52 -17.04
CA VAL A 9 -14.00 -6.06 -15.76
C VAL A 9 -12.57 -5.55 -15.54
N VAL A 10 -12.43 -4.53 -14.69
CA VAL A 10 -11.13 -4.07 -14.21
C VAL A 10 -10.56 -5.19 -13.35
N ALA A 11 -9.60 -5.93 -13.91
CA ALA A 11 -8.92 -7.00 -13.23
C ALA A 11 -7.95 -6.41 -12.19
N VAL A 12 -8.43 -6.35 -10.95
CA VAL A 12 -7.72 -6.71 -9.70
C VAL A 12 -6.20 -6.55 -9.75
N ALA A 13 -5.72 -5.38 -9.31
CA ALA A 13 -4.37 -5.19 -8.83
C ALA A 13 -4.22 -5.76 -7.41
N ALA A 14 -4.34 -7.09 -7.24
CA ALA A 14 -4.14 -7.75 -5.94
C ALA A 14 -2.83 -8.54 -5.84
N ALA A 15 -2.12 -8.73 -6.95
CA ALA A 15 -0.92 -9.58 -6.96
C ALA A 15 0.32 -8.91 -6.35
N ALA A 16 0.38 -7.56 -6.32
CA ALA A 16 1.57 -6.84 -5.87
C ALA A 16 1.76 -6.84 -4.34
N LEU A 17 0.70 -7.07 -3.54
CA LEU A 17 0.78 -7.06 -2.07
C LEU A 17 1.27 -8.38 -1.47
N LEU A 18 1.24 -9.48 -2.24
CA LEU A 18 1.69 -10.81 -1.79
C LEU A 18 3.22 -10.94 -1.70
N ALA A 19 3.95 -9.91 -2.14
CA ALA A 19 5.40 -9.89 -2.18
C ALA A 19 6.01 -8.81 -1.28
N LEU A 20 5.26 -8.24 -0.32
CA LEU A 20 5.90 -7.43 0.70
C LEU A 20 6.85 -8.33 1.52
N PRO A 21 8.16 -8.06 1.51
CA PRO A 21 9.05 -8.74 2.43
C PRO A 21 8.56 -8.41 3.83
N ALA A 22 8.29 -9.43 4.64
CA ALA A 22 8.19 -9.26 6.08
C ALA A 22 9.55 -8.72 6.54
N GLY A 23 9.67 -7.39 6.60
CA GLY A 23 10.92 -6.68 6.81
C GLY A 23 11.64 -7.21 8.03
N THR A 24 12.88 -7.64 7.82
CA THR A 24 13.80 -8.06 8.87
C THR A 24 13.95 -6.97 9.92
N ALA A 25 13.82 -7.34 11.19
CA ALA A 25 13.94 -6.49 12.38
C ALA A 25 15.33 -5.82 12.52
N GLN A 26 15.65 -4.84 11.67
CA GLN A 26 16.81 -3.97 11.82
C GLN A 26 16.31 -2.53 11.94
N ALA A 27 16.53 -1.95 13.13
CA ALA A 27 16.44 -0.53 13.47
C ALA A 27 15.31 0.33 12.82
N GLN A 28 14.12 -0.23 12.59
CA GLN A 28 12.97 0.57 12.14
C GLN A 28 12.66 1.69 13.14
N SER A 29 12.45 2.90 12.62
CA SER A 29 11.84 3.96 13.40
C SER A 29 10.43 3.56 13.87
N ALA A 30 9.96 4.12 14.97
CA ALA A 30 8.62 3.82 15.50
C ALA A 30 7.50 4.08 14.46
N ALA A 31 7.70 5.07 13.58
CA ALA A 31 6.79 5.38 12.48
C ALA A 31 6.77 4.27 11.43
N CYS A 32 7.94 3.79 10.99
CA CYS A 32 8.05 2.69 10.04
C CYS A 32 7.47 1.38 10.60
N GLY A 33 7.69 1.09 11.89
CA GLY A 33 7.05 -0.05 12.56
C GLY A 33 5.53 0.05 12.53
N SER A 34 4.99 1.22 12.89
CA SER A 34 3.53 1.47 12.85
C SER A 34 2.95 1.34 11.44
N ALA A 35 3.69 1.79 10.41
CA ALA A 35 3.29 1.65 9.02
C ALA A 35 3.24 0.17 8.59
N VAL A 36 4.25 -0.62 8.95
CA VAL A 36 4.28 -2.07 8.67
C VAL A 36 3.13 -2.79 9.37
N ASP A 37 2.85 -2.47 10.64
CA ASP A 37 1.74 -3.07 11.38
C ASP A 37 0.38 -2.79 10.69
N LEU A 38 0.16 -1.56 10.22
CA LEU A 38 -1.06 -1.19 9.48
C LEU A 38 -1.18 -1.93 8.15
N ILE A 39 -0.07 -2.07 7.42
CA ILE A 39 -0.06 -2.79 6.13
C ILE A 39 -0.34 -4.28 6.36
N ASN A 40 0.29 -4.91 7.35
CA ASN A 40 0.05 -6.31 7.68
C ASN A 40 -1.39 -6.53 8.15
N ALA A 41 -1.94 -5.64 8.99
CA ALA A 41 -3.33 -5.72 9.42
C ALA A 41 -4.31 -5.61 8.23
N ALA A 42 -4.00 -4.77 7.24
CA ALA A 42 -4.79 -4.68 6.02
C ALA A 42 -4.68 -5.97 5.19
N ILE A 43 -3.49 -6.56 5.04
CA ILE A 43 -3.32 -7.84 4.33
C ILE A 43 -4.13 -8.95 5.02
N ASP A 44 -4.08 -9.03 6.35
CA ASP A 44 -4.84 -10.01 7.14
C ASP A 44 -6.36 -9.82 7.01
N GLN A 45 -6.82 -8.56 6.95
CA GLN A 45 -8.23 -8.23 6.74
C GLN A 45 -8.70 -8.54 5.31
N TYR A 46 -7.80 -8.46 4.33
CA TYR A 46 -8.08 -8.61 2.91
C TYR A 46 -7.27 -9.74 2.27
N PRO A 47 -7.52 -11.02 2.64
CA PRO A 47 -6.72 -12.16 2.21
C PRO A 47 -6.76 -12.44 0.70
N ASN A 48 -7.73 -11.86 -0.02
CA ASN A 48 -7.87 -11.98 -1.47
C ASN A 48 -7.47 -10.68 -2.22
N GLY A 49 -6.79 -9.76 -1.54
CA GLY A 49 -6.43 -8.45 -2.05
C GLY A 49 -7.27 -7.34 -1.45
N ILE A 50 -6.62 -6.20 -1.18
CA ILE A 50 -7.26 -4.99 -0.65
C ILE A 50 -8.06 -4.33 -1.77
N ASP A 51 -9.37 -4.15 -1.55
CA ASP A 51 -10.25 -3.42 -2.48
C ASP A 51 -9.98 -1.90 -2.44
N ASN A 52 -10.59 -1.14 -3.34
CA ASN A 52 -10.33 0.30 -3.48
C ASN A 52 -10.67 1.11 -2.21
N ASP A 53 -11.73 0.75 -1.48
CA ASP A 53 -12.06 1.43 -0.22
C ASP A 53 -11.08 1.04 0.88
N GLY A 54 -10.65 -0.23 0.91
CA GLY A 54 -9.57 -0.70 1.77
C GLY A 54 -8.24 0.02 1.52
N GLN A 55 -7.88 0.24 0.25
CA GLN A 55 -6.66 0.95 -0.15
C GLN A 55 -6.69 2.41 0.30
N LYS A 56 -7.82 3.10 0.09
CA LYS A 56 -8.04 4.48 0.58
C LYS A 56 -7.98 4.57 2.10
N SER A 57 -8.58 3.60 2.79
CA SER A 57 -8.55 3.52 4.25
C SER A 57 -7.12 3.31 4.77
N LEU A 58 -6.36 2.39 4.16
CA LEU A 58 -4.96 2.14 4.52
C LEU A 58 -4.10 3.38 4.24
N ALA A 59 -4.25 4.01 3.07
CA ALA A 59 -3.53 5.23 2.72
C ALA A 59 -3.79 6.37 3.73
N ALA A 60 -5.04 6.57 4.15
CA ALA A 60 -5.38 7.56 5.15
C ALA A 60 -4.73 7.26 6.51
N GLN A 61 -4.71 6.00 6.95
CA GLN A 61 -4.07 5.59 8.20
C GLN A 61 -2.55 5.79 8.16
N LEU A 62 -1.91 5.43 7.04
CA LEU A 62 -0.48 5.64 6.82
C LEU A 62 -0.11 7.13 6.84
N LEU A 63 -0.89 7.98 6.19
CA LEU A 63 -0.69 9.43 6.18
C LEU A 63 -0.90 10.09 7.54
N ALA A 64 -1.61 9.43 8.46
CA ALA A 64 -1.84 9.91 9.82
C ALA A 64 -0.69 9.57 10.78
N ILE A 65 0.29 8.75 10.37
CA ILE A 65 1.44 8.42 11.20
C ILE A 65 2.29 9.66 11.44
N ASP A 66 2.55 9.96 12.71
CA ASP A 66 3.53 10.99 13.07
C ASP A 66 4.93 10.43 12.90
N ALA A 67 5.69 11.03 11.99
CA ALA A 67 6.96 10.52 11.52
C ALA A 67 7.91 11.70 11.27
N ASN A 68 9.22 11.45 11.39
CA ASN A 68 10.22 12.44 11.00
C ASN A 68 10.10 12.74 9.49
N ALA A 69 10.68 13.84 9.02
CA ALA A 69 10.52 14.28 7.64
C ALA A 69 10.98 13.23 6.59
N HIS A 70 11.95 12.38 6.93
CA HIS A 70 12.46 11.34 6.05
C HIS A 70 11.45 10.19 5.91
N ASP A 71 11.05 9.59 7.03
CA ASP A 71 10.10 8.47 7.07
C ASP A 71 8.72 8.91 6.56
N LYS A 72 8.30 10.13 6.89
CA LYS A 72 7.02 10.69 6.44
C LYS A 72 6.94 10.76 4.92
N ALA A 73 8.03 11.11 4.24
CA ALA A 73 8.04 11.18 2.78
C ALA A 73 7.87 9.79 2.16
N ALA A 74 8.54 8.77 2.70
CA ALA A 74 8.44 7.39 2.22
C ALA A 74 7.05 6.79 2.48
N ILE A 75 6.53 6.94 3.70
CA ILE A 75 5.18 6.50 4.07
C ILE A 75 4.14 7.20 3.20
N ALA A 76 4.28 8.50 2.96
CA ALA A 76 3.35 9.26 2.12
C ALA A 76 3.43 8.86 0.64
N ALA A 77 4.61 8.55 0.12
CA ALA A 77 4.78 8.06 -1.24
C ALA A 77 4.06 6.71 -1.43
N PHE A 78 4.24 5.77 -0.49
CA PHE A 78 3.54 4.49 -0.52
C PHE A 78 2.02 4.66 -0.38
N ALA A 79 1.56 5.50 0.55
CA ALA A 79 0.14 5.80 0.72
C ALA A 79 -0.49 6.43 -0.53
N THR A 80 0.26 7.27 -1.24
CA THR A 80 -0.22 7.87 -2.50
C THR A 80 -0.28 6.84 -3.61
N ALA A 81 0.72 5.96 -3.72
CA ALA A 81 0.74 4.89 -4.71
C ALA A 81 -0.41 3.89 -4.52
N LEU A 82 -0.88 3.65 -3.29
CA LEU A 82 -2.04 2.80 -3.01
C LEU A 82 -3.35 3.31 -3.61
N ILE A 83 -3.49 4.62 -3.80
CA ILE A 83 -4.74 5.25 -4.27
C ILE A 83 -4.61 5.84 -5.68
N ASP A 84 -3.44 5.71 -6.31
CA ASP A 84 -3.22 6.20 -7.66
C ASP A 84 -3.70 5.15 -8.67
N ASP A 85 -4.81 5.47 -9.36
CA ASP A 85 -5.41 4.62 -10.38
C ASP A 85 -4.48 4.36 -11.60
N ASN A 86 -3.38 5.09 -11.73
CA ASN A 86 -2.36 4.87 -12.77
C ASN A 86 -1.25 3.91 -12.34
N VAL A 87 -1.15 3.61 -11.04
CA VAL A 87 -0.16 2.69 -10.50
C VAL A 87 -0.71 1.26 -10.63
N THR A 88 -0.13 0.50 -11.55
CA THR A 88 -0.49 -0.91 -11.79
C THR A 88 0.39 -1.89 -11.03
N ASP A 89 1.51 -1.40 -10.49
CA ASP A 89 2.49 -2.15 -9.73
C ASP A 89 3.05 -1.29 -8.60
N LEU A 90 3.07 -1.83 -7.38
CA LEU A 90 3.55 -1.11 -6.20
C LEU A 90 5.03 -1.40 -5.89
N SER A 91 5.76 -2.17 -6.70
CA SER A 91 7.11 -2.62 -6.34
C SER A 91 8.05 -1.44 -6.09
N ASP A 92 8.00 -0.40 -6.92
CA ASP A 92 8.81 0.81 -6.72
C ASP A 92 8.49 1.53 -5.40
N ALA A 93 7.20 1.60 -5.03
CA ALA A 93 6.75 2.20 -3.79
C ALA A 93 7.15 1.35 -2.57
N ILE A 94 7.07 0.03 -2.70
CA ILE A 94 7.50 -0.95 -1.68
C ILE A 94 9.01 -0.85 -1.48
N ASP A 95 9.79 -0.81 -2.55
CA ASP A 95 11.25 -0.69 -2.47
C ASP A 95 11.67 0.64 -1.83
N SER A 96 11.01 1.74 -2.19
CA SER A 96 11.27 3.04 -1.58
C SER A 96 10.88 3.08 -0.09
N PHE A 97 9.76 2.46 0.27
CA PHE A 97 9.34 2.30 1.66
C PHE A 97 10.36 1.48 2.44
N ASN A 98 10.75 0.31 1.92
CA ASN A 98 11.72 -0.59 2.55
C ASN A 98 13.10 0.06 2.71
N ALA A 99 13.57 0.78 1.68
CA ALA A 99 14.85 1.49 1.74
C ALA A 99 14.87 2.58 2.82
N SER A 100 13.75 3.27 3.01
CA SER A 100 13.63 4.32 4.03
C SER A 100 13.39 3.77 5.43
N CYS A 101 12.74 2.60 5.51
CA CYS A 101 12.40 1.92 6.75
C CYS A 101 13.38 0.80 7.12
N SER A 102 14.63 0.88 6.69
CA SER A 102 15.71 -0.10 6.97
C SER A 102 16.79 0.42 7.92
#